data_AF-A0A813E0S9-F1
#
_entry.id   AF-A0A813E0S9-F1
#
_cell.length_a   1.000
_cell.length_b   1.000
_cell.length_c   1.000
_cell.angle_alpha   90.00
_cell.angle_beta   90.00
_cell.angle_gamma   90.00
#
_symmetry.space_group_name_H-M   'P 1'
#
loop_
_entity.id
_entity.type
_entity.pdbx_description
1 polymer ?
#
loop_
_entity_poly.entity_id
_entity_poly.type
_entity_poly.pdbx_seq_one_letter_code
_entity_poly.pdbx_strand_id
1 'polypeptide(L)'
;MGKAMKVAAKAGKPRHKKALVKDLSGKKAKAGTPVKKKPRPVQNSDGFYSGKFLPQSTLVGGKAAKTALKIGSIVLTIDGQFIRVPLTQKLQYQAPCPPDKQGDSRIRHESFMHAKSLKEALIGGAQPNDIFYDLKKGHLEFVPVLKGKVAEGPLPFSQWPDGIRVSERNRPWWLPDDWAHGVKTTCVTYLPVYIAPNSRTYFHREVIEKIVEQQLGGLDGMVDWAKKQLSEGRDWTGQPVKFDPDAKLFACLTKSERAKLPSGKELHVAIISARRATERTGIRGIVNVQTRCLASGIRPRWYVDAESLSAYRRLGLDAVVGGKLTPSRNKALRDAQQMGKACVQMSDDISRWEYHNGDLSDMEGRSEEKMRCANELVKSRSCLVISPAAAARFLLAKMRAAEGPQLGGVYPSGNASFGLLCDAISTEAFILGDFFVHDDSPCRFDESITLKEDYDFTCSHLQRHGSVLRCNRIIVHASHETNPGGAVAVRDKKGKKERENIGILRRKWPGVFKPHGTRGDTQVRMVWSSRQNK
;
A
#
# COMPACT_ATOMS: atom_id res chain seq x y z
N MET A 1 77.73 -13.90 3.92
CA MET A 1 78.15 -12.96 4.98
C MET A 1 77.04 -11.92 5.20
N GLY A 2 76.41 -11.93 6.39
CA GLY A 2 75.55 -10.85 6.96
C GLY A 2 74.27 -10.47 6.18
N LYS A 3 73.09 -10.25 6.75
CA LYS A 3 72.66 -9.99 8.13
C LYS A 3 71.16 -10.32 8.21
N ALA A 4 70.78 -10.86 9.36
CA ALA A 4 69.40 -11.11 9.78
C ALA A 4 68.60 -9.81 9.99
N MET A 5 67.27 -9.87 9.79
CA MET A 5 66.35 -9.01 10.53
C MET A 5 65.08 -9.74 10.98
N LYS A 6 64.73 -9.40 12.21
CA LYS A 6 63.85 -10.07 13.17
C LYS A 6 62.37 -10.08 12.78
N VAL A 7 61.73 -11.19 13.15
CA VAL A 7 60.30 -11.38 13.33
C VAL A 7 59.83 -10.60 14.55
N ALA A 8 58.72 -9.85 14.43
CA ALA A 8 57.98 -9.31 15.55
C ALA A 8 56.52 -9.78 15.48
N ALA A 9 56.17 -10.71 16.36
CA ALA A 9 54.81 -11.17 16.59
C ALA A 9 54.04 -10.14 17.42
N LYS A 10 52.84 -9.75 16.98
CA LYS A 10 51.89 -8.96 17.76
C LYS A 10 50.80 -9.87 18.32
N ALA A 11 50.72 -9.88 19.66
CA ALA A 11 49.77 -10.63 20.46
C ALA A 11 48.32 -10.17 20.22
N GLY A 12 47.43 -11.15 20.02
CA GLY A 12 45.98 -10.95 19.96
C GLY A 12 45.36 -10.84 21.35
N LYS A 13 44.45 -9.88 21.53
CA LYS A 13 43.61 -9.72 22.74
C LYS A 13 42.54 -10.81 22.80
N PRO A 14 42.24 -11.40 23.99
CA PRO A 14 41.16 -12.37 24.13
C PRO A 14 39.79 -11.69 24.15
N ARG A 15 38.83 -12.27 23.41
CA ARG A 15 37.40 -11.90 23.44
C ARG A 15 36.72 -12.60 24.61
N HIS A 16 36.10 -11.84 25.50
CA HIS A 16 35.21 -12.32 26.55
C HIS A 16 34.01 -13.07 25.96
N LYS A 17 33.87 -14.36 26.29
CA LYS A 17 32.63 -15.13 26.13
C LYS A 17 31.67 -14.73 27.25
N LYS A 18 30.50 -14.18 26.90
CA LYS A 18 29.37 -14.05 27.83
C LYS A 18 28.77 -15.44 28.06
N ALA A 19 28.81 -15.88 29.32
CA ALA A 19 28.11 -17.07 29.78
C ALA A 19 26.60 -16.81 29.84
N LEU A 20 25.80 -17.75 29.34
CA LEU A 20 24.37 -17.83 29.59
C LEU A 20 24.17 -18.34 31.03
N VAL A 21 23.57 -17.51 31.87
CA VAL A 21 23.02 -17.93 33.16
C VAL A 21 21.68 -18.59 32.90
N LYS A 22 21.58 -19.88 33.22
CA LYS A 22 20.32 -20.62 33.33
C LYS A 22 19.72 -20.32 34.70
N ASP A 23 18.55 -19.72 34.71
CA ASP A 23 17.78 -19.49 35.93
C ASP A 23 17.03 -20.77 36.31
N LEU A 24 17.34 -21.29 37.50
CA LEU A 24 16.64 -22.37 38.18
C LEU A 24 15.70 -21.72 39.20
N SER A 25 14.39 -21.70 38.92
CA SER A 25 13.38 -21.42 39.95
C SER A 25 12.37 -22.56 40.03
N GLY A 26 12.71 -23.55 40.86
CA GLY A 26 11.74 -24.49 41.40
C GLY A 26 10.87 -23.80 42.45
N LYS A 27 9.56 -23.73 42.21
CA LYS A 27 8.57 -23.50 43.28
C LYS A 27 7.51 -24.59 43.22
N LYS A 28 7.49 -25.41 44.27
CA LYS A 28 6.45 -26.39 44.58
C LYS A 28 5.13 -25.67 44.89
N ALA A 29 4.06 -26.02 44.19
CA ALA A 29 2.70 -25.63 44.55
C ALA A 29 2.12 -26.63 45.56
N LYS A 30 1.58 -26.12 46.68
CA LYS A 30 0.82 -26.89 47.67
C LYS A 30 -0.60 -27.12 47.14
N ALA A 31 -1.08 -28.35 47.26
CA ALA A 31 -2.47 -28.74 47.02
C ALA A 31 -3.38 -28.16 48.12
N GLY A 32 -4.42 -27.43 47.70
CA GLY A 32 -5.50 -26.95 48.55
C GLY A 32 -6.84 -27.47 48.04
N THR A 33 -7.59 -28.10 48.94
CA THR A 33 -8.91 -28.72 48.73
C THR A 33 -9.97 -27.69 48.29
N PRO A 34 -10.88 -28.01 47.35
CA PRO A 34 -11.88 -27.05 46.88
C PRO A 34 -13.11 -26.99 47.80
N VAL A 35 -13.42 -25.78 48.28
CA VAL A 35 -14.69 -25.45 48.93
C VAL A 35 -15.77 -25.31 47.85
N LYS A 36 -16.81 -26.14 47.90
CA LYS A 36 -18.00 -26.04 47.03
C LYS A 36 -18.75 -24.73 47.31
N LYS A 37 -18.59 -23.72 46.45
CA LYS A 37 -19.50 -22.56 46.38
C LYS A 37 -20.67 -22.92 45.45
N LYS A 38 -21.91 -22.64 45.90
CA LYS A 38 -23.12 -22.72 45.06
C LYS A 38 -22.93 -21.88 43.79
N PRO A 39 -23.35 -22.36 42.60
CA PRO A 39 -23.19 -21.62 41.37
C PRO A 39 -24.02 -20.34 41.42
N ARG A 40 -23.36 -19.18 41.27
CA ARG A 40 -24.02 -17.95 40.84
C ARG A 40 -24.24 -18.06 39.32
N PRO A 41 -25.36 -17.56 38.78
CA PRO A 41 -25.56 -17.56 37.34
C PRO A 41 -24.41 -16.81 36.67
N VAL A 42 -23.67 -17.53 35.81
CA VAL A 42 -22.58 -16.97 35.03
C VAL A 42 -23.19 -16.15 33.91
N GLN A 43 -22.85 -14.87 33.88
CA GLN A 43 -23.09 -13.99 32.76
C GLN A 43 -22.08 -14.38 31.67
N ASN A 44 -22.52 -15.07 30.62
CA ASN A 44 -21.66 -15.41 29.49
C ASN A 44 -21.25 -14.11 28.77
N SER A 45 -20.01 -14.03 28.30
CA SER A 45 -19.37 -12.85 27.67
C SER A 45 -20.04 -12.36 26.37
N ASP A 46 -21.06 -13.07 25.88
CA ASP A 46 -21.55 -12.91 24.52
C ASP A 46 -22.92 -12.23 24.43
N GLY A 47 -23.56 -11.82 25.53
CA GLY A 47 -24.66 -10.85 25.50
C GLY A 47 -25.90 -11.17 24.63
N PHE A 48 -26.02 -12.37 24.06
CA PHE A 48 -27.17 -12.77 23.24
C PHE A 48 -28.10 -13.72 24.01
N TYR A 49 -29.34 -13.28 24.21
CA TYR A 49 -30.43 -14.15 24.67
C TYR A 49 -30.89 -15.00 23.48
N SER A 50 -30.57 -16.29 23.50
CA SER A 50 -31.10 -17.27 22.55
C SER A 50 -32.54 -17.62 22.91
N GLY A 51 -33.49 -17.10 22.14
CA GLY A 51 -34.68 -17.79 21.63
C GLY A 51 -35.71 -18.47 22.55
N LYS A 52 -35.50 -18.63 23.85
CA LYS A 52 -36.48 -19.23 24.77
C LYS A 52 -36.44 -18.46 26.09
N PHE A 53 -37.47 -17.65 26.32
CA PHE A 53 -37.65 -16.67 27.40
C PHE A 53 -36.75 -15.43 27.34
N LEU A 54 -37.29 -14.37 26.73
CA LEU A 54 -36.85 -13.00 27.04
C LEU A 54 -37.46 -12.61 28.40
N PRO A 55 -36.68 -12.13 29.39
CA PRO A 55 -37.24 -11.59 30.61
C PRO A 55 -38.13 -10.37 30.28
N GLN A 56 -39.31 -10.33 30.88
CA GLN A 56 -40.18 -9.16 30.86
C GLN A 56 -39.42 -7.95 31.44
N SER A 57 -39.55 -6.78 30.77
CA SER A 57 -39.03 -5.50 31.25
C SER A 57 -37.52 -5.45 31.56
N THR A 58 -36.68 -5.44 30.54
CA THR A 58 -35.25 -5.16 30.74
C THR A 58 -34.97 -3.65 30.76
N LEU A 59 -34.05 -3.21 31.64
CA LEU A 59 -33.46 -1.86 31.66
C LEU A 59 -32.94 -1.42 30.27
N VAL A 60 -32.55 -2.39 29.45
CA VAL A 60 -32.07 -2.22 28.07
C VAL A 60 -33.20 -1.75 27.15
N GLY A 61 -34.39 -2.37 27.22
CA GLY A 61 -35.56 -1.97 26.44
C GLY A 61 -36.01 -0.54 26.75
N GLY A 62 -36.03 -0.17 28.04
CA GLY A 62 -36.37 1.19 28.47
C GLY A 62 -35.36 2.24 28.02
N LYS A 63 -34.05 1.94 28.04
CA LYS A 63 -33.02 2.84 27.50
C LYS A 63 -33.16 3.01 25.99
N ALA A 64 -33.41 1.93 25.25
CA ALA A 64 -33.62 1.99 23.81
C ALA A 64 -34.83 2.85 23.41
N ALA A 65 -35.95 2.74 24.13
CA ALA A 65 -37.13 3.58 23.92
C ALA A 65 -36.83 5.07 24.18
N LYS A 66 -36.13 5.40 25.27
CA LYS A 66 -35.69 6.79 25.57
C LYS A 66 -34.77 7.35 24.49
N THR A 67 -33.84 6.55 23.99
CA THR A 67 -32.94 6.94 22.89
C THR A 67 -33.73 7.17 21.59
N ALA A 68 -34.68 6.31 21.26
CA ALA A 68 -35.54 6.48 20.09
C ALA A 68 -36.36 7.78 20.17
N LEU A 69 -36.94 8.08 21.35
CA LEU A 69 -37.66 9.33 21.62
C LEU A 69 -36.78 10.57 21.42
N LYS A 70 -35.52 10.52 21.86
CA LYS A 70 -34.56 11.60 21.66
C LYS A 70 -34.18 11.81 20.20
N ILE A 71 -34.04 10.73 19.42
CA ILE A 71 -33.57 10.76 18.02
C ILE A 71 -34.72 11.02 17.03
N GLY A 72 -35.98 10.78 17.43
CA GLY A 72 -37.15 10.92 16.56
C GLY A 72 -37.37 9.75 15.59
N SER A 73 -36.66 8.63 15.78
CA SER A 73 -36.83 7.40 14.99
C SER A 73 -36.37 6.17 15.79
N ILE A 74 -36.84 4.99 15.39
CA ILE A 74 -36.38 3.68 15.89
C ILE A 74 -35.85 2.83 14.72
N VAL A 75 -35.07 1.78 14.99
CA VAL A 75 -34.74 0.74 14.01
C VAL A 75 -35.47 -0.54 14.40
N LEU A 76 -36.24 -1.11 13.49
CA LEU A 76 -36.98 -2.36 13.68
C LEU A 76 -36.51 -3.40 12.68
N THR A 77 -36.65 -4.68 13.02
CA THR A 77 -36.44 -5.79 12.08
C THR A 77 -37.78 -6.19 11.48
N ILE A 78 -37.92 -6.17 10.17
CA ILE A 78 -39.18 -6.47 9.46
C ILE A 78 -38.79 -7.34 8.28
N ASP A 79 -39.35 -8.56 8.21
CA ASP A 79 -39.03 -9.54 7.16
C ASP A 79 -37.52 -9.79 6.97
N GLY A 80 -36.78 -9.81 8.08
CA GLY A 80 -35.32 -10.00 8.09
C GLY A 80 -34.51 -8.76 7.70
N GLN A 81 -35.15 -7.65 7.34
CA GLN A 81 -34.51 -6.37 7.01
C GLN A 81 -34.57 -5.40 8.19
N PHE A 82 -33.52 -4.59 8.40
CA PHE A 82 -33.52 -3.54 9.41
C PHE A 82 -34.03 -2.24 8.79
N ILE A 83 -35.19 -1.78 9.25
CA ILE A 83 -35.86 -0.60 8.72
C ILE A 83 -35.87 0.49 9.77
N ARG A 84 -35.34 1.67 9.41
CA ARG A 84 -35.45 2.87 10.25
C ARG A 84 -36.85 3.45 10.10
N VAL A 85 -37.60 3.45 11.20
CA VAL A 85 -38.99 3.90 11.25
C VAL A 85 -39.05 5.23 12.00
N PRO A 86 -39.54 6.33 11.38
CA PRO A 86 -39.71 7.59 12.07
C PRO A 86 -40.76 7.44 13.18
N LEU A 87 -40.62 8.15 14.30
CA LEU A 87 -41.62 8.04 15.38
C LEU A 87 -43.00 8.60 15.01
N THR A 88 -43.07 9.39 13.94
CA THR A 88 -44.32 9.85 13.32
C THR A 88 -45.01 8.76 12.50
N GLN A 89 -44.38 7.58 12.31
CA GLN A 89 -45.00 6.45 11.65
C GLN A 89 -46.31 6.09 12.36
N LYS A 90 -47.42 6.12 11.62
CA LYS A 90 -48.72 5.78 12.19
C LYS A 90 -48.84 4.27 12.34
N LEU A 91 -49.53 3.90 13.40
CA LEU A 91 -49.76 2.54 13.86
C LEU A 91 -51.26 2.23 13.81
N GLN A 92 -51.58 0.98 13.49
CA GLN A 92 -52.91 0.43 13.67
C GLN A 92 -52.79 -0.93 14.36
N TYR A 93 -53.30 -1.03 15.59
CA TYR A 93 -53.38 -2.29 16.31
C TYR A 93 -54.69 -3.01 15.97
N GLN A 94 -54.63 -4.33 15.80
CA GLN A 94 -55.79 -5.19 15.63
C GLN A 94 -56.34 -5.56 17.03
N ALA A 95 -57.64 -5.34 17.29
CA ALA A 95 -58.24 -5.54 18.61
C ALA A 95 -58.82 -6.96 18.80
N PRO A 96 -58.89 -7.51 20.05
CA PRO A 96 -58.34 -7.04 21.33
C PRO A 96 -57.01 -7.74 21.71
N CYS A 97 -56.45 -7.38 22.87
CA CYS A 97 -55.15 -7.85 23.41
C CYS A 97 -54.90 -9.35 23.12
N PRO A 98 -53.76 -9.70 22.51
CA PRO A 98 -53.46 -11.07 22.12
C PRO A 98 -53.50 -12.04 23.33
N PRO A 99 -54.16 -13.20 23.21
CA PRO A 99 -54.29 -14.16 24.32
C PRO A 99 -52.94 -14.75 24.77
N ASP A 100 -51.89 -14.59 23.97
CA ASP A 100 -50.53 -15.05 24.25
C ASP A 100 -49.71 -14.07 25.12
N LYS A 101 -50.21 -12.86 25.41
CA LYS A 101 -49.59 -11.94 26.37
C LYS A 101 -50.12 -12.18 27.80
N GLN A 102 -49.21 -12.37 28.74
CA GLN A 102 -49.52 -12.60 30.16
C GLN A 102 -48.69 -11.70 31.08
N GLY A 103 -49.17 -11.47 32.31
CA GLY A 103 -48.48 -10.68 33.33
C GLY A 103 -48.11 -9.28 32.85
N ASP A 104 -46.89 -8.84 33.16
CA ASP A 104 -46.43 -7.47 32.86
C ASP A 104 -46.42 -7.14 31.37
N SER A 105 -46.26 -8.14 30.50
CA SER A 105 -46.32 -7.93 29.04
C SER A 105 -47.72 -7.57 28.55
N ARG A 106 -48.76 -8.12 29.20
CA ARG A 106 -50.16 -7.78 28.92
C ARG A 106 -50.48 -6.39 29.42
N ILE A 107 -50.13 -6.08 30.67
CA ILE A 107 -50.33 -4.77 31.29
C ILE A 107 -49.66 -3.67 30.44
N ARG A 108 -48.42 -3.90 29.97
CA ARG A 108 -47.75 -2.97 29.06
C ARG A 108 -48.44 -2.87 27.71
N HIS A 109 -48.87 -3.97 27.11
CA HIS A 109 -49.55 -3.90 25.82
C HIS A 109 -50.85 -3.10 25.90
N GLU A 110 -51.63 -3.32 26.95
CA GLU A 110 -52.85 -2.56 27.24
C GLU A 110 -52.56 -1.05 27.38
N SER A 111 -51.38 -0.66 27.87
CA SER A 111 -51.00 0.77 28.01
C SER A 111 -50.60 1.46 26.70
N PHE A 112 -50.32 0.72 25.62
CA PHE A 112 -49.91 1.32 24.33
C PHE A 112 -50.72 0.86 23.11
N MET A 113 -51.63 -0.11 23.23
CA MET A 113 -52.41 -0.65 22.09
C MET A 113 -53.33 0.38 21.43
N HIS A 114 -53.60 1.51 22.07
CA HIS A 114 -54.38 2.62 21.52
C HIS A 114 -53.52 3.69 20.82
N ALA A 115 -52.19 3.49 20.79
CA ALA A 115 -51.28 4.43 20.16
C ALA A 115 -51.52 4.53 18.65
N LYS A 116 -51.68 5.75 18.15
CA LYS A 116 -51.86 6.05 16.72
C LYS A 116 -50.52 6.25 16.02
N SER A 117 -49.45 6.38 16.78
CA SER A 117 -48.09 6.56 16.27
C SER A 117 -47.07 5.79 17.10
N LEU A 118 -45.93 5.52 16.50
CA LEU A 118 -44.83 4.86 17.19
C LEU A 118 -44.31 5.69 18.36
N LYS A 119 -44.34 7.02 18.25
CA LYS A 119 -44.04 7.94 19.35
C LYS A 119 -44.97 7.69 20.55
N GLU A 120 -46.27 7.65 20.31
CA GLU A 120 -47.28 7.40 21.34
C GLU A 120 -47.10 6.03 21.97
N ALA A 121 -46.78 5.01 21.18
CA ALA A 121 -46.58 3.67 21.71
C ALA A 121 -45.38 3.62 22.68
N LEU A 122 -44.25 4.22 22.31
CA LEU A 122 -43.07 4.29 23.17
C LEU A 122 -43.31 5.13 24.43
N ILE A 123 -44.08 6.22 24.34
CA ILE A 123 -44.49 7.02 25.51
C ILE A 123 -45.42 6.20 26.42
N GLY A 124 -46.32 5.41 25.83
CA GLY A 124 -47.20 4.46 26.51
C GLY A 124 -46.50 3.23 27.07
N GLY A 125 -45.16 3.18 27.03
CA GLY A 125 -44.36 2.13 27.65
C GLY A 125 -43.99 0.96 26.72
N ALA A 126 -44.31 1.02 25.43
CA ALA A 126 -43.86 0.02 24.47
C ALA A 126 -42.33 -0.01 24.38
N GLN A 127 -41.76 -1.21 24.35
CA GLN A 127 -40.35 -1.42 24.06
C GLN A 127 -40.18 -1.79 22.57
N PRO A 128 -38.97 -1.62 21.98
CA PRO A 128 -38.70 -2.02 20.61
C PRO A 128 -39.09 -3.48 20.30
N ASN A 129 -38.91 -4.37 21.28
CA ASN A 129 -39.27 -5.78 21.18
C ASN A 129 -40.79 -6.01 21.17
N ASP A 130 -41.56 -5.16 21.85
CA ASP A 130 -43.03 -5.25 21.84
C ASP A 130 -43.57 -4.89 20.45
N ILE A 131 -43.05 -3.79 19.86
CA ILE A 131 -43.40 -3.36 18.49
C ILE A 131 -43.00 -4.43 17.47
N PHE A 132 -41.80 -4.99 17.58
CA PHE A 132 -41.36 -6.09 16.73
C PHE A 132 -42.25 -7.32 16.85
N TYR A 133 -42.60 -7.69 18.08
CA TYR A 133 -43.48 -8.83 18.35
C TYR A 133 -44.85 -8.63 17.70
N ASP A 134 -45.45 -7.46 17.91
CA ASP A 134 -46.79 -7.15 17.41
C ASP A 134 -46.82 -7.04 15.88
N LEU A 135 -45.77 -6.51 15.24
CA LEU A 135 -45.60 -6.56 13.78
C LEU A 135 -45.50 -8.00 13.27
N LYS A 136 -44.62 -8.81 13.88
CA LYS A 136 -44.37 -10.19 13.46
C LYS A 136 -45.61 -11.08 13.61
N LYS A 137 -46.46 -10.79 14.60
CA LYS A 137 -47.68 -11.54 14.88
C LYS A 137 -48.92 -11.01 14.16
N GLY A 138 -48.79 -9.91 13.41
CA GLY A 138 -49.92 -9.26 12.74
C GLY A 138 -50.87 -8.56 13.71
N HIS A 139 -50.44 -8.27 14.94
CA HIS A 139 -51.21 -7.49 15.91
C HIS A 139 -51.08 -5.98 15.66
N LEU A 140 -50.07 -5.56 14.91
CA LEU A 140 -49.75 -4.17 14.59
C LEU A 140 -49.42 -4.05 13.10
N GLU A 141 -49.95 -3.01 12.47
CA GLU A 141 -49.65 -2.62 11.10
C GLU A 141 -49.20 -1.16 11.01
N PHE A 142 -48.44 -0.84 9.96
CA PHE A 142 -48.01 0.51 9.64
C PHE A 142 -48.92 1.20 8.63
N VAL A 143 -49.31 2.44 8.93
CA VAL A 143 -50.22 3.22 8.09
C VAL A 143 -49.56 4.54 7.63
N PRO A 144 -49.23 4.74 6.35
CA PRO A 144 -49.15 3.76 5.26
C PRO A 144 -47.95 2.79 5.42
N VAL A 145 -47.95 1.72 4.62
CA VAL A 145 -46.90 0.68 4.57
C VAL A 145 -45.53 1.31 4.30
N LEU A 146 -44.55 0.94 5.13
CA LEU A 146 -43.17 1.42 5.02
C LEU A 146 -42.51 0.90 3.73
N LYS A 147 -42.15 1.82 2.83
CA LYS A 147 -41.26 1.54 1.71
C LYS A 147 -39.80 1.67 2.21
N GLY A 148 -39.19 0.57 2.62
CA GLY A 148 -37.78 0.56 3.05
C GLY A 148 -36.84 0.85 1.88
N LYS A 149 -35.90 1.80 2.05
CA LYS A 149 -34.72 1.94 1.18
C LYS A 149 -33.52 1.29 1.87
N VAL A 150 -32.83 0.41 1.14
CA VAL A 150 -31.53 -0.17 1.54
C VAL A 150 -30.49 0.96 1.57
N ALA A 151 -29.63 0.99 2.59
CA ALA A 151 -28.58 2.00 2.68
C ALA A 151 -27.53 1.78 1.57
N GLU A 152 -27.35 2.77 0.70
CA GLU A 152 -26.43 2.71 -0.46
C GLU A 152 -24.95 2.95 -0.09
N GLY A 153 -24.60 3.01 1.19
CA GLY A 153 -23.23 3.34 1.62
C GLY A 153 -22.91 2.92 3.06
N PRO A 154 -21.63 3.03 3.45
CA PRO A 154 -21.17 2.64 4.78
C PRO A 154 -21.93 3.42 5.86
N LEU A 155 -22.16 2.76 7.00
CA LEU A 155 -22.87 3.35 8.14
C LEU A 155 -22.28 4.74 8.49
N PRO A 156 -23.11 5.80 8.55
CA PRO A 156 -22.62 7.12 8.91
C PRO A 156 -22.07 7.11 10.35
N PHE A 157 -21.09 7.96 10.65
CA PHE A 157 -20.39 7.96 11.95
C PHE A 157 -21.33 8.07 13.16
N SER A 158 -22.46 8.75 13.01
CA SER A 158 -23.49 8.87 14.05
C SER A 158 -24.17 7.53 14.42
N GLN A 159 -23.92 6.46 13.66
CA GLN A 159 -24.48 5.13 13.84
C GLN A 159 -23.42 4.07 14.20
N TRP A 160 -22.18 4.49 14.46
CA TRP A 160 -21.13 3.57 14.89
C TRP A 160 -21.36 3.17 16.35
N PRO A 161 -21.14 1.90 16.72
CA PRO A 161 -21.28 1.47 18.11
C PRO A 161 -20.32 2.20 19.06
N ASP A 162 -20.78 2.43 20.30
CA ASP A 162 -19.97 3.07 21.34
C ASP A 162 -18.62 2.37 21.52
N GLY A 163 -17.57 3.16 21.69
CA GLY A 163 -16.22 2.65 21.85
C GLY A 163 -15.53 2.21 20.55
N ILE A 164 -16.01 2.67 19.39
CA ILE A 164 -15.35 2.50 18.09
C ILE A 164 -15.12 3.87 17.47
N ARG A 165 -13.91 4.10 16.95
CA ARG A 165 -13.56 5.27 16.15
C ARG A 165 -13.13 4.87 14.76
N VAL A 166 -13.14 5.83 13.84
CA VAL A 166 -12.67 5.65 12.46
C VAL A 166 -11.23 5.14 12.46
N SER A 167 -10.97 4.13 11.64
CA SER A 167 -9.61 3.69 11.42
C SER A 167 -8.86 4.76 10.64
N GLU A 168 -7.78 5.29 11.21
CA GLU A 168 -6.80 6.09 10.47
C GLU A 168 -6.02 5.24 9.47
N ARG A 169 -6.11 3.90 9.59
CA ARG A 169 -5.52 2.98 8.62
C ARG A 169 -6.47 2.77 7.45
N ASN A 170 -5.85 2.49 6.31
CA ASN A 170 -6.57 2.21 5.07
C ASN A 170 -7.55 1.06 5.23
N ARG A 171 -8.72 1.22 4.61
CA ARG A 171 -9.75 0.19 4.49
C ARG A 171 -9.14 -1.05 3.84
N PRO A 172 -9.34 -2.27 4.39
CA PRO A 172 -8.86 -3.48 3.72
C PRO A 172 -9.58 -3.65 2.39
N TRP A 173 -8.80 -3.95 1.35
CA TRP A 173 -9.31 -4.15 -0.01
C TRP A 173 -10.31 -5.30 -0.15
N TRP A 174 -10.28 -6.27 0.77
CA TRP A 174 -11.18 -7.42 0.78
C TRP A 174 -12.52 -7.12 1.47
N LEU A 175 -12.66 -5.97 2.14
CA LEU A 175 -13.87 -5.64 2.88
C LEU A 175 -14.99 -5.28 1.89
N PRO A 176 -16.25 -5.72 2.08
CA PRO A 176 -17.38 -5.33 1.23
C PRO A 176 -17.69 -3.83 1.32
N ASP A 177 -18.04 -3.19 0.20
CA ASP A 177 -18.14 -1.72 0.06
C ASP A 177 -19.13 -1.04 1.02
N ASP A 178 -20.16 -1.77 1.43
CA ASP A 178 -21.19 -1.36 2.39
C ASP A 178 -20.77 -1.56 3.87
N TRP A 179 -19.59 -2.13 4.13
CA TRP A 179 -19.06 -2.30 5.49
C TRP A 179 -18.09 -1.17 5.87
N ALA A 180 -18.18 -0.74 7.13
CA ALA A 180 -17.27 0.26 7.68
C ALA A 180 -16.04 -0.37 8.35
N HIS A 181 -14.92 0.37 8.38
CA HIS A 181 -13.66 -0.03 9.03
C HIS A 181 -13.28 0.94 10.15
N GLY A 182 -13.32 0.46 11.38
CA GLY A 182 -13.01 1.19 12.59
C GLY A 182 -11.90 0.56 13.43
N VAL A 183 -11.67 1.16 14.59
CA VAL A 183 -10.75 0.68 15.64
C VAL A 183 -11.46 0.79 16.98
N LYS A 184 -11.37 -0.27 17.78
CA LYS A 184 -11.93 -0.28 19.13
C LYS A 184 -11.12 0.64 20.04
N THR A 185 -11.77 1.59 20.71
CA THR A 185 -11.11 2.59 21.60
C THR A 185 -10.91 2.08 23.02
N THR A 186 -11.58 1.00 23.40
CA THR A 186 -11.47 0.39 24.74
C THR A 186 -10.27 -0.56 24.89
N CYS A 187 -9.49 -0.77 23.83
CA CYS A 187 -8.30 -1.62 23.85
C CYS A 187 -7.03 -0.77 23.90
N VAL A 188 -6.05 -1.21 24.70
CA VAL A 188 -4.71 -0.60 24.76
C VAL A 188 -3.94 -0.79 23.45
N THR A 189 -4.24 -1.88 22.74
CA THR A 189 -3.65 -2.22 21.45
C THR A 189 -4.59 -1.93 20.29
N TYR A 190 -4.02 -1.70 19.11
CA TYR A 190 -4.80 -1.54 17.88
C TYR A 190 -5.60 -2.81 17.58
N LEU A 191 -6.93 -2.71 17.67
CA LEU A 191 -7.84 -3.79 17.31
C LEU A 191 -8.78 -3.30 16.19
N PRO A 192 -8.58 -3.74 14.92
CA PRO A 192 -9.46 -3.36 13.83
C PRO A 192 -10.86 -3.92 14.05
N VAL A 193 -11.87 -3.13 13.70
CA VAL A 193 -13.28 -3.50 13.78
C VAL A 193 -13.94 -3.28 12.43
N TYR A 194 -14.75 -4.24 12.02
CA TYR A 194 -15.52 -4.20 10.78
C TYR A 194 -16.98 -4.13 11.16
N ILE A 195 -17.68 -3.11 10.67
CA ILE A 195 -19.07 -2.84 11.03
C ILE A 195 -19.93 -3.16 9.80
N ALA A 196 -20.76 -4.19 9.92
CA ALA A 196 -21.71 -4.56 8.89
C ALA A 196 -22.82 -3.49 8.77
N PRO A 197 -23.59 -3.46 7.65
CA PRO A 197 -24.71 -2.53 7.49
C PRO A 197 -25.76 -2.58 8.60
N ASN A 198 -25.86 -3.69 9.33
CA ASN A 198 -26.76 -3.85 10.49
C ASN A 198 -26.15 -3.39 11.83
N SER A 199 -25.06 -2.63 11.80
CA SER A 199 -24.31 -2.12 12.96
C SER A 199 -23.65 -3.19 13.85
N ARG A 200 -23.68 -4.48 13.46
CA ARG A 200 -22.92 -5.52 14.16
C ARG A 200 -21.44 -5.39 13.86
N THR A 201 -20.63 -5.73 14.86
CA THR A 201 -19.18 -5.58 14.82
C THR A 201 -18.50 -6.92 14.72
N TYR A 202 -17.46 -6.98 13.90
CA TYR A 202 -16.69 -8.18 13.63
C TYR A 202 -15.21 -7.82 13.65
N PHE A 203 -14.37 -8.78 14.03
CA PHE A 203 -12.93 -8.54 14.22
C PHE A 203 -12.07 -9.41 13.29
N HIS A 204 -12.65 -10.46 12.71
CA HIS A 204 -11.94 -11.45 11.91
C HIS A 204 -12.59 -11.60 10.54
N ARG A 205 -11.77 -11.61 9.49
CA ARG A 205 -12.21 -11.80 8.10
C ARG A 205 -12.99 -13.08 7.90
N GLU A 206 -12.55 -14.20 8.47
CA GLU A 206 -13.21 -15.50 8.33
C GLU A 206 -14.67 -15.51 8.82
N VAL A 207 -14.98 -14.69 9.83
CA VAL A 207 -16.36 -14.53 10.32
C VAL A 207 -17.20 -13.75 9.31
N ILE A 208 -16.61 -12.71 8.71
CA ILE A 208 -17.27 -11.90 7.68
C ILE A 208 -17.54 -12.76 6.45
N GLU A 209 -16.57 -13.55 6.00
CA GLU A 209 -16.71 -14.48 4.87
C GLU A 209 -17.89 -15.46 5.05
N LYS A 210 -18.07 -15.97 6.28
CA LYS A 210 -19.23 -16.82 6.62
C LYS A 210 -20.56 -16.06 6.57
N ILE A 211 -20.57 -14.78 6.91
CA ILE A 211 -21.78 -13.94 6.94
C ILE A 211 -22.20 -13.53 5.53
N VAL A 212 -21.22 -13.20 4.68
CA VAL A 212 -21.49 -12.81 3.28
C VAL A 212 -21.56 -14.00 2.34
N GLU A 213 -21.39 -15.23 2.86
CA GLU A 213 -21.37 -16.48 2.11
C GLU A 213 -20.42 -16.45 0.90
N GLN A 214 -19.32 -15.72 1.03
CA GLN A 214 -18.36 -15.47 -0.03
C GLN A 214 -16.94 -15.50 0.53
N GLN A 215 -16.04 -16.15 -0.20
CA GLN A 215 -14.61 -16.02 0.07
C GLN A 215 -14.15 -14.61 -0.32
N LEU A 216 -13.98 -13.76 0.69
CA LEU A 216 -13.39 -12.45 0.53
C LEU A 216 -11.91 -12.64 0.23
N GLY A 217 -11.28 -11.62 -0.34
CA GLY A 217 -9.83 -11.55 -0.46
C GLY A 217 -9.13 -12.64 -1.30
N GLY A 218 -9.82 -13.27 -2.25
CA GLY A 218 -9.22 -14.06 -3.32
C GLY A 218 -8.56 -13.19 -4.40
N LEU A 219 -7.86 -13.82 -5.37
CA LEU A 219 -7.23 -13.11 -6.48
C LEU A 219 -8.23 -12.30 -7.30
N ASP A 220 -9.43 -12.83 -7.51
CA ASP A 220 -10.47 -12.17 -8.31
C ASP A 220 -10.95 -10.87 -7.65
N GLY A 221 -11.34 -10.92 -6.37
CA GLY A 221 -11.70 -9.71 -5.62
C GLY A 221 -10.55 -8.71 -5.50
N MET A 222 -9.30 -9.18 -5.54
CA MET A 222 -8.12 -8.32 -5.55
C MET A 222 -7.95 -7.59 -6.88
N VAL A 223 -8.19 -8.28 -7.99
CA VAL A 223 -8.21 -7.72 -9.35
C VAL A 223 -9.35 -6.72 -9.50
N ASP A 224 -10.53 -7.02 -8.97
CA ASP A 224 -11.68 -6.11 -9.04
C ASP A 224 -11.44 -4.85 -8.21
N TRP A 225 -10.87 -4.99 -7.00
CA TRP A 225 -10.40 -3.86 -6.22
C TRP A 225 -9.38 -3.02 -7.00
N ALA A 226 -8.38 -3.66 -7.60
CA ALA A 226 -7.36 -2.98 -8.39
C ALA A 226 -7.97 -2.18 -9.54
N LYS A 227 -8.87 -2.78 -10.33
CA LYS A 227 -9.59 -2.10 -11.41
C LYS A 227 -10.37 -0.89 -10.91
N LYS A 228 -11.08 -1.03 -9.80
CA LYS A 228 -11.82 0.07 -9.17
C LYS A 228 -10.86 1.21 -8.83
N GLN A 229 -9.75 0.93 -8.14
CA GLN A 229 -8.75 1.96 -7.81
C GLN A 229 -8.18 2.66 -9.04
N LEU A 230 -7.83 1.88 -10.08
CA LEU A 230 -7.31 2.42 -11.34
C LEU A 230 -8.33 3.33 -12.03
N SER A 231 -9.59 2.93 -12.08
CA SER A 231 -10.67 3.71 -12.70
C SER A 231 -10.97 5.01 -11.96
N GLU A 232 -10.81 5.02 -10.63
CA GLU A 232 -11.03 6.19 -9.77
C GLU A 232 -9.78 7.07 -9.62
N GLY A 233 -8.65 6.71 -10.23
CA GLY A 233 -7.40 7.45 -10.07
C GLY A 233 -6.84 7.41 -8.63
N ARG A 234 -7.11 6.33 -7.90
CA ARG A 234 -6.67 6.11 -6.52
C ARG A 234 -5.53 5.11 -6.46
N ASP A 235 -4.67 5.26 -5.45
CA ASP A 235 -3.61 4.30 -5.18
C ASP A 235 -4.18 3.01 -4.57
N TRP A 236 -3.32 2.03 -4.27
CA TRP A 236 -3.76 0.76 -3.69
C TRP A 236 -4.57 0.93 -2.39
N THR A 237 -4.34 2.03 -1.68
CA THR A 237 -4.92 2.31 -0.38
C THR A 237 -6.24 3.06 -0.42
N GLY A 238 -6.73 3.41 -1.61
CA GLY A 238 -7.94 4.20 -1.78
C GLY A 238 -7.73 5.70 -1.71
N GLN A 239 -6.48 6.17 -1.69
CA GLN A 239 -6.16 7.59 -1.59
C GLN A 239 -5.91 8.19 -2.97
N PRO A 240 -6.37 9.43 -3.22
CA PRO A 240 -6.02 10.13 -4.45
C PRO A 240 -4.51 10.40 -4.48
N VAL A 241 -3.89 10.13 -5.63
CA VAL A 241 -2.47 10.45 -5.83
C VAL A 241 -2.32 11.97 -5.92
N LYS A 242 -1.42 12.53 -5.12
CA LYS A 242 -1.10 13.96 -5.12
C LYS A 242 0.38 14.16 -5.42
N PHE A 243 0.67 15.18 -6.22
CA PHE A 243 2.01 15.64 -6.55
C PHE A 243 2.11 17.13 -6.25
N ASP A 244 3.32 17.61 -5.98
CA ASP A 244 3.64 19.02 -6.10
C ASP A 244 3.46 19.48 -7.56
N PRO A 245 3.07 20.74 -7.80
CA PRO A 245 2.97 21.27 -9.16
C PRO A 245 4.29 21.13 -9.92
N ASP A 246 4.24 20.56 -11.13
CA ASP A 246 5.39 20.38 -12.03
C ASP A 246 6.22 21.67 -12.21
N ALA A 247 5.56 22.83 -12.20
CA ALA A 247 6.21 24.14 -12.29
C ALA A 247 7.27 24.39 -11.19
N LYS A 248 7.09 23.83 -9.99
CA LYS A 248 8.09 23.92 -8.91
C LYS A 248 9.36 23.15 -9.27
N LEU A 249 9.23 21.96 -9.86
CA LEU A 249 10.38 21.18 -10.32
C LEU A 249 11.06 21.86 -11.52
N PHE A 250 10.28 22.31 -12.50
CA PHE A 250 10.83 22.94 -13.70
C PHE A 250 11.44 24.32 -13.42
N ALA A 251 11.10 24.97 -12.30
CA ALA A 251 11.81 26.15 -11.82
C ALA A 251 13.28 25.87 -11.51
N CYS A 252 13.65 24.61 -11.21
CA CYS A 252 15.04 24.18 -11.00
C CYS A 252 15.82 23.94 -12.30
N LEU A 253 15.19 24.09 -13.47
CA LEU A 253 15.89 24.06 -14.76
C LEU A 253 16.45 25.46 -15.09
N THR A 254 17.66 25.49 -15.65
CA THR A 254 18.25 26.70 -16.22
C THR A 254 17.43 27.18 -17.43
N LYS A 255 17.72 28.39 -17.93
CA LYS A 255 17.04 28.92 -19.12
C LYS A 255 17.25 28.04 -20.36
N SER A 256 18.48 27.54 -20.58
CA SER A 256 18.80 26.66 -21.71
C SER A 256 18.12 25.29 -21.58
N GLU A 257 18.12 24.71 -20.38
CA GLU A 257 17.43 23.45 -20.10
C GLU A 257 15.91 23.57 -20.29
N ARG A 258 15.30 24.65 -19.80
CA ARG A 258 13.85 24.87 -19.93
C ARG A 258 13.43 25.05 -21.39
N ALA A 259 14.28 25.62 -22.24
CA ALA A 259 14.05 25.71 -23.68
C ALA A 259 14.03 24.33 -24.37
N LYS A 260 14.59 23.29 -23.73
CA LYS A 260 14.59 21.90 -24.20
C LYS A 260 13.57 21.02 -23.47
N LEU A 261 12.67 21.61 -22.67
CA LEU A 261 11.68 20.86 -21.91
C LEU A 261 10.67 20.17 -22.83
N PRO A 262 10.66 18.83 -22.91
CA PRO A 262 9.74 18.11 -23.78
C PRO A 262 8.29 18.23 -23.29
N SER A 263 7.34 18.07 -24.20
CA SER A 263 5.94 17.77 -23.89
C SER A 263 5.79 16.31 -23.41
N GLY A 264 4.69 16.01 -22.71
CA GLY A 264 4.40 14.62 -22.32
C GLY A 264 4.18 13.68 -23.52
N LYS A 265 3.83 14.21 -24.70
CA LYS A 265 3.57 13.41 -25.91
C LYS A 265 4.84 12.87 -26.57
N GLU A 266 5.99 13.50 -26.30
CA GLU A 266 7.31 13.07 -26.76
C GLU A 266 7.87 11.88 -25.97
N LEU A 267 7.17 11.42 -24.94
CA LEU A 267 7.58 10.31 -24.10
C LEU A 267 6.83 9.03 -24.47
N HIS A 268 7.57 7.95 -24.66
CA HIS A 268 7.05 6.59 -24.62
C HIS A 268 7.37 6.00 -23.24
N VAL A 269 6.36 5.92 -22.39
CA VAL A 269 6.52 5.42 -21.02
C VAL A 269 6.30 3.91 -21.00
N ALA A 270 7.37 3.18 -20.71
CA ALA A 270 7.42 1.74 -20.66
C ALA A 270 7.62 1.24 -19.23
N ILE A 271 6.69 0.44 -18.73
CA ILE A 271 6.85 -0.24 -17.45
C ILE A 271 7.34 -1.66 -17.73
N ILE A 272 8.50 -2.01 -17.17
CA ILE A 272 9.11 -3.32 -17.34
C ILE A 272 8.76 -4.15 -16.12
N SER A 273 8.05 -5.26 -16.33
CA SER A 273 7.45 -6.01 -15.24
C SER A 273 7.52 -7.52 -15.50
N ALA A 274 7.66 -8.32 -14.44
CA ALA A 274 7.82 -9.77 -14.55
C ALA A 274 7.01 -10.51 -13.48
N ARG A 275 5.94 -11.19 -13.90
CA ARG A 275 5.15 -12.14 -13.10
C ARG A 275 4.58 -11.59 -11.78
N ARG A 276 4.07 -10.35 -11.78
CA ARG A 276 3.57 -9.68 -10.55
C ARG A 276 2.05 -9.53 -10.48
N ALA A 277 1.33 -9.70 -11.59
CA ALA A 277 -0.12 -9.52 -11.65
C ALA A 277 -0.97 -10.66 -11.02
N THR A 278 -0.33 -11.64 -10.36
CA THR A 278 -1.00 -12.75 -9.68
C THR A 278 -0.76 -12.77 -8.16
N GLU A 279 0.10 -11.90 -7.65
CA GLU A 279 0.45 -11.81 -6.24
C GLU A 279 0.01 -10.47 -5.65
N ARG A 280 -0.36 -10.46 -4.37
CA ARG A 280 -0.87 -9.25 -3.70
C ARG A 280 0.14 -8.10 -3.68
N THR A 281 1.39 -8.39 -3.35
CA THR A 281 2.48 -7.39 -3.34
C THR A 281 2.72 -6.83 -4.73
N GLY A 282 2.68 -7.70 -5.75
CA GLY A 282 2.82 -7.33 -7.14
C GLY A 282 1.69 -6.46 -7.66
N ILE A 283 0.43 -6.87 -7.47
CA ILE A 283 -0.75 -6.08 -7.87
C ILE A 283 -0.76 -4.72 -7.15
N ARG A 284 -0.37 -4.66 -5.87
CA ARG A 284 -0.21 -3.39 -5.15
C ARG A 284 0.79 -2.46 -5.83
N GLY A 285 1.96 -2.98 -6.24
CA GLY A 285 2.97 -2.20 -6.97
C GLY A 285 2.41 -1.68 -8.29
N ILE A 286 1.77 -2.57 -9.06
CA ILE A 286 1.14 -2.27 -10.35
C ILE A 286 0.13 -1.13 -10.23
N VAL A 287 -0.81 -1.22 -9.28
CA VAL A 287 -1.81 -0.16 -9.05
C VAL A 287 -1.15 1.16 -8.70
N ASN A 288 -0.16 1.16 -7.81
CA ASN A 288 0.50 2.40 -7.40
C ASN A 288 1.24 3.07 -8.56
N VAL A 289 1.99 2.32 -9.38
CA VAL A 289 2.72 2.87 -10.53
C VAL A 289 1.75 3.34 -11.61
N GLN A 290 0.76 2.51 -11.97
CA GLN A 290 -0.24 2.85 -12.98
C GLN A 290 -1.00 4.12 -12.61
N THR A 291 -1.56 4.20 -11.39
CA THR A 291 -2.31 5.38 -10.95
C THR A 291 -1.44 6.62 -10.96
N ARG A 292 -0.16 6.53 -10.54
CA ARG A 292 0.76 7.68 -10.58
C ARG A 292 1.04 8.15 -12.00
N CYS A 293 1.18 7.23 -12.96
CA CYS A 293 1.31 7.59 -14.37
C CYS A 293 0.05 8.29 -14.87
N LEU A 294 -1.13 7.71 -14.64
CA LEU A 294 -2.41 8.28 -15.06
C LEU A 294 -2.66 9.67 -14.46
N ALA A 295 -2.41 9.84 -13.16
CA ALA A 295 -2.53 11.11 -12.45
C ALA A 295 -1.56 12.19 -12.98
N SER A 296 -0.50 11.79 -13.67
CA SER A 296 0.45 12.69 -14.34
C SER A 296 0.18 12.89 -15.84
N GLY A 297 -0.96 12.42 -16.32
CA GLY A 297 -1.40 12.61 -17.71
C GLY A 297 -0.70 11.72 -18.74
N ILE A 298 0.04 10.69 -18.30
CA ILE A 298 0.70 9.72 -19.19
C ILE A 298 0.01 8.36 -19.09
N ARG A 299 -0.07 7.65 -20.22
CA ARG A 299 -0.58 6.28 -20.28
C ARG A 299 0.60 5.35 -20.59
N PRO A 300 1.09 4.59 -19.60
CA PRO A 300 2.24 3.74 -19.81
C PRO A 300 1.83 2.46 -20.55
N ARG A 301 2.78 1.89 -21.29
CA ARG A 301 2.70 0.54 -21.84
C ARG A 301 3.50 -0.43 -20.97
N TRP A 302 2.91 -1.57 -20.66
CA TRP A 302 3.50 -2.62 -19.84
C TRP A 302 4.16 -3.67 -20.73
N TYR A 303 5.44 -3.92 -20.51
CA TYR A 303 6.21 -4.95 -21.20
C TYR A 303 6.42 -6.12 -20.25
N VAL A 304 5.82 -7.25 -20.60
CA VAL A 304 5.75 -8.45 -19.75
C VAL A 304 6.16 -9.71 -20.52
N ASP A 305 6.44 -10.79 -19.80
CA ASP A 305 6.57 -12.11 -20.42
C ASP A 305 5.23 -12.62 -20.98
N ALA A 306 5.31 -13.57 -21.91
CA ALA A 306 4.14 -14.08 -22.62
C ALA A 306 3.15 -14.75 -21.66
N GLU A 307 3.66 -15.47 -20.66
CA GLU A 307 2.86 -16.17 -19.66
C GLU A 307 2.08 -15.22 -18.75
N SER A 308 2.61 -14.01 -18.52
CA SER A 308 1.98 -12.99 -17.68
C SER A 308 0.94 -12.14 -18.41
N LEU A 309 0.93 -12.11 -19.75
CA LEU A 309 0.15 -11.15 -20.53
C LEU A 309 -1.33 -11.08 -20.14
N SER A 310 -1.98 -12.25 -19.99
CA SER A 310 -3.40 -12.33 -19.65
C SER A 310 -3.71 -11.72 -18.28
N ALA A 311 -2.85 -11.96 -17.28
CA ALA A 311 -3.03 -11.42 -15.93
C ALA A 311 -2.95 -9.89 -15.88
N TYR A 312 -2.02 -9.28 -16.65
CA TYR A 312 -1.91 -7.81 -16.71
C TYR A 312 -3.08 -7.19 -17.48
N ARG A 313 -3.51 -7.80 -18.59
CA ARG A 313 -4.71 -7.36 -19.33
C ARG A 313 -5.97 -7.49 -18.49
N ARG A 314 -6.04 -8.51 -17.63
CA ARG A 314 -7.13 -8.69 -16.68
C ARG A 314 -7.23 -7.50 -15.71
N LEU A 315 -6.15 -6.79 -15.41
CA LEU A 315 -6.16 -5.55 -14.61
C LEU A 315 -6.56 -4.30 -15.41
N GLY A 316 -6.79 -4.41 -16.73
CA GLY A 316 -7.12 -3.28 -17.61
C GLY A 316 -5.90 -2.50 -18.11
N LEU A 317 -4.72 -3.10 -18.11
CA LEU A 317 -3.46 -2.45 -18.50
C LEU A 317 -3.19 -2.60 -20.02
N ASP A 318 -2.55 -1.60 -20.64
CA ASP A 318 -1.96 -1.71 -21.99
C ASP A 318 -0.70 -2.58 -21.91
N ALA A 319 -0.87 -3.91 -21.93
CA ALA A 319 0.21 -4.87 -21.82
C ALA A 319 0.52 -5.55 -23.17
N VAL A 320 1.82 -5.66 -23.45
CA VAL A 320 2.40 -6.32 -24.62
C VAL A 320 3.48 -7.33 -24.21
N VAL A 321 3.70 -8.33 -25.06
CA VAL A 321 4.78 -9.30 -24.86
C VAL A 321 6.12 -8.64 -25.20
N GLY A 322 6.98 -8.51 -24.19
CA GLY A 322 8.37 -8.07 -24.32
C GLY A 322 9.39 -9.21 -24.14
N GLY A 323 8.99 -10.29 -23.46
CA GLY A 323 9.88 -11.38 -23.07
C GLY A 323 10.35 -11.23 -21.61
N LYS A 324 11.53 -11.76 -21.28
CA LYS A 324 12.15 -11.56 -19.96
C LYS A 324 12.67 -10.12 -19.80
N LEU A 325 13.38 -9.82 -18.70
CA LEU A 325 13.87 -8.48 -18.37
C LEU A 325 14.56 -7.77 -19.56
N THR A 326 15.69 -8.31 -20.03
CA THR A 326 16.49 -7.68 -21.09
C THR A 326 15.76 -7.57 -22.43
N PRO A 327 15.12 -8.64 -22.95
CA PRO A 327 14.30 -8.55 -24.17
C PRO A 327 13.16 -7.52 -24.06
N SER A 328 12.48 -7.44 -22.91
CA SER A 328 11.41 -6.46 -22.67
C SER A 328 11.94 -5.03 -22.71
N ARG A 329 13.09 -4.76 -22.07
CA ARG A 329 13.76 -3.46 -22.15
C ARG A 329 14.13 -3.10 -23.59
N ASN A 330 14.72 -4.03 -24.33
CA ASN A 330 15.08 -3.80 -25.72
C ASN A 330 13.86 -3.57 -26.62
N LYS A 331 12.75 -4.27 -26.38
CA LYS A 331 11.50 -4.04 -27.10
C LYS A 331 10.94 -2.65 -26.82
N ALA A 332 10.94 -2.21 -25.57
CA ALA A 332 10.51 -0.85 -25.21
C ALA A 332 11.33 0.24 -25.91
N LEU A 333 12.66 0.06 -26.02
CA LEU A 333 13.54 0.97 -26.78
C LEU A 333 13.18 1.00 -28.27
N ARG A 334 12.96 -0.16 -28.89
CA ARG A 334 12.56 -0.25 -30.31
C ARG A 334 11.20 0.40 -30.57
N ASP A 335 10.21 0.13 -29.73
CA ASP A 335 8.88 0.72 -29.86
C ASP A 335 8.95 2.25 -29.72
N ALA A 336 9.73 2.77 -28.76
CA ALA A 336 9.94 4.21 -28.61
C ALA A 336 10.58 4.84 -29.85
N GLN A 337 11.63 4.20 -30.38
CA GLN A 337 12.31 4.64 -31.60
C GLN A 337 11.37 4.66 -32.80
N GLN A 338 10.58 3.60 -33.00
CA GLN A 338 9.56 3.53 -34.06
C GLN A 338 8.50 4.63 -33.94
N MET A 339 8.19 5.07 -32.72
CA MET A 339 7.26 6.17 -32.47
C MET A 339 7.91 7.55 -32.58
N GLY A 340 9.23 7.65 -32.77
CA GLY A 340 9.97 8.92 -32.71
C GLY A 340 9.91 9.59 -31.33
N LYS A 341 9.93 8.80 -30.26
CA LYS A 341 9.78 9.27 -28.87
C LYS A 341 10.98 8.87 -28.02
N ALA A 342 11.24 9.67 -26.99
CA ALA A 342 12.17 9.28 -25.94
C ALA A 342 11.56 8.12 -25.12
N CYS A 343 12.34 7.08 -24.85
CA CYS A 343 11.93 5.95 -24.05
C CYS A 343 12.13 6.26 -22.57
N VAL A 344 11.06 6.22 -21.77
CA VAL A 344 11.14 6.26 -20.31
C VAL A 344 10.88 4.86 -19.82
N GLN A 345 11.87 4.22 -19.21
CA GLN A 345 11.68 2.89 -18.61
C GLN A 345 11.59 2.99 -17.10
N MET A 346 10.66 2.24 -16.52
CA MET A 346 10.53 2.15 -15.07
C MET A 346 10.15 0.76 -14.55
N SER A 347 10.56 0.47 -13.33
CA SER A 347 10.13 -0.69 -12.55
C SER A 347 8.69 -0.52 -12.06
N ASP A 348 7.98 -1.63 -11.93
CA ASP A 348 6.58 -1.69 -11.48
C ASP A 348 6.40 -1.65 -9.95
N ASP A 349 7.48 -1.51 -9.19
CA ASP A 349 7.47 -1.46 -7.72
C ASP A 349 7.95 -0.13 -7.14
N ILE A 350 8.02 0.91 -7.97
CA ILE A 350 8.32 2.26 -7.49
C ILE A 350 7.11 2.81 -6.74
N SER A 351 7.31 3.09 -5.47
CA SER A 351 6.28 3.63 -4.59
C SER A 351 6.18 5.15 -4.63
N ARG A 352 7.27 5.85 -4.95
CA ARG A 352 7.37 7.32 -4.90
C ARG A 352 8.56 7.86 -5.70
N TRP A 353 8.40 9.07 -6.22
CA TRP A 353 9.43 9.93 -6.79
C TRP A 353 9.52 11.20 -5.94
N GLU A 354 10.74 11.57 -5.58
CA GLU A 354 11.04 12.74 -4.76
C GLU A 354 12.13 13.56 -5.42
N TYR A 355 12.02 14.89 -5.33
CA TYR A 355 13.11 15.80 -5.66
C TYR A 355 13.55 16.57 -4.42
N HIS A 356 14.85 16.50 -4.14
CA HIS A 356 15.47 17.18 -3.00
C HIS A 356 16.29 18.34 -3.51
N ASN A 357 15.81 19.57 -3.28
CA ASN A 357 16.57 20.76 -3.64
C ASN A 357 17.69 20.99 -2.63
N GLY A 358 18.92 21.23 -3.10
CA GLY A 358 20.08 21.55 -2.28
C GLY A 358 21.36 20.97 -2.83
N ASP A 359 22.49 21.54 -2.45
CA ASP A 359 23.79 20.99 -2.75
C ASP A 359 24.66 21.01 -1.51
N LEU A 360 25.20 19.84 -1.17
CA LEU A 360 26.16 19.66 -0.08
C LEU A 360 27.45 19.00 -0.59
N SER A 361 27.66 18.94 -1.92
CA SER A 361 28.90 18.40 -2.51
C SER A 361 30.13 19.12 -1.98
N ASP A 362 30.03 20.44 -1.85
CA ASP A 362 31.14 21.33 -1.51
C ASP A 362 31.31 21.51 0.00
N MET A 363 30.46 20.90 0.82
CA MET A 363 30.58 20.97 2.27
C MET A 363 31.93 20.36 2.68
N GLU A 364 32.77 21.09 3.41
CA GLU A 364 33.99 20.55 4.00
C GLU A 364 33.66 19.81 5.33
N GLY A 365 34.62 19.03 5.86
CA GLY A 365 34.48 18.39 7.17
C GLY A 365 34.40 16.85 7.16
N ARG A 366 34.25 16.27 8.35
CA ARG A 366 34.25 14.81 8.55
C ARG A 366 32.99 14.17 7.96
N SER A 367 33.11 12.93 7.49
CA SER A 367 32.01 12.18 6.86
C SER A 367 30.74 12.08 7.72
N GLU A 368 30.88 11.94 9.04
CA GLU A 368 29.76 11.86 9.98
C GLU A 368 28.98 13.18 10.08
N GLU A 369 29.69 14.31 10.11
CA GLU A 369 29.09 15.64 10.18
C GLU A 369 28.34 15.98 8.90
N LYS A 370 28.97 15.71 7.75
CA LYS A 370 28.31 15.82 6.43
C LYS A 370 27.01 15.01 6.38
N MET A 371 27.05 13.77 6.87
CA MET A 371 25.88 12.90 6.87
C MET A 371 24.78 13.41 7.83
N ARG A 372 25.15 13.95 8.99
CA ARG A 372 24.20 14.59 9.91
C ARG A 372 23.53 15.80 9.26
N CYS A 373 24.31 16.71 8.68
CA CYS A 373 23.79 17.87 7.96
C CYS A 373 22.88 17.47 6.80
N ALA A 374 23.26 16.46 6.00
CA ALA A 374 22.42 15.95 4.92
C ALA A 374 21.10 15.36 5.44
N ASN A 375 21.12 14.60 6.54
CA ASN A 375 19.91 14.08 7.16
C ASN A 375 19.00 15.19 7.70
N GLU A 376 19.57 16.23 8.31
CA GLU A 376 18.83 17.40 8.76
C GLU A 376 18.25 18.19 7.57
N LEU A 377 18.99 18.30 6.47
CA LEU A 377 18.52 18.96 5.25
C LEU A 377 17.33 18.23 4.61
N VAL A 378 17.41 16.90 4.50
CA VAL A 378 16.30 16.06 4.00
C VAL A 378 15.06 16.19 4.88
N LYS A 379 15.22 16.36 6.20
CA LYS A 379 14.11 16.54 7.15
C LYS A 379 13.55 17.96 7.15
N SER A 380 14.39 18.97 6.95
CA SER A 380 14.03 20.39 7.10
C SER A 380 13.52 21.03 5.82
N ARG A 381 13.95 20.55 4.64
CA ARG A 381 13.48 21.10 3.36
C ARG A 381 12.18 20.47 2.90
N SER A 382 11.41 21.25 2.15
CA SER A 382 10.28 20.77 1.38
C SER A 382 10.79 19.90 0.22
N CYS A 383 10.94 18.61 0.50
CA CYS A 383 11.00 17.58 -0.53
C CYS A 383 9.79 17.74 -1.46
N LEU A 384 10.02 17.86 -2.77
CA LEU A 384 8.92 17.87 -3.74
C LEU A 384 8.52 16.42 -4.03
N VAL A 385 7.24 16.10 -3.87
CA VAL A 385 6.70 14.83 -4.35
C VAL A 385 6.33 15.02 -5.81
N ILE A 386 7.18 14.55 -6.71
CA ILE A 386 7.04 14.80 -8.16
C ILE A 386 6.37 13.63 -8.88
N SER A 387 5.82 13.91 -10.04
CA SER A 387 5.23 12.88 -10.90
C SER A 387 6.29 12.16 -11.74
N PRO A 388 6.05 10.89 -12.15
CA PRO A 388 6.97 10.20 -13.06
C PRO A 388 7.13 10.93 -14.40
N ALA A 389 6.07 11.55 -14.92
CA ALA A 389 6.14 12.38 -16.12
C ALA A 389 7.04 13.60 -15.92
N ALA A 390 6.88 14.35 -14.83
CA ALA A 390 7.71 15.52 -14.53
C ALA A 390 9.18 15.13 -14.35
N ALA A 391 9.47 14.04 -13.65
CA ALA A 391 10.83 13.51 -13.48
C ALA A 391 11.48 13.18 -14.83
N ALA A 392 10.77 12.48 -15.72
CA ALA A 392 11.27 12.12 -17.04
C ALA A 392 11.52 13.36 -17.92
N ARG A 393 10.56 14.30 -17.95
CA ARG A 393 10.69 15.56 -18.72
C ARG A 393 11.87 16.40 -18.21
N PHE A 394 12.04 16.47 -16.89
CA PHE A 394 13.16 17.18 -16.26
C PHE A 394 14.51 16.58 -16.65
N LEU A 395 14.65 15.26 -16.57
CA LEU A 395 15.87 14.56 -17.01
C LEU A 395 16.15 14.79 -18.49
N LEU A 396 15.15 14.63 -19.35
CA LEU A 396 15.30 14.79 -20.80
C LEU A 396 15.68 16.23 -21.19
N ALA A 397 15.08 17.23 -20.53
CA ALA A 397 15.42 18.63 -20.72
C ALA A 397 16.90 18.90 -20.40
N LYS A 398 17.40 18.34 -19.30
CA LYS A 398 18.82 18.44 -18.92
C LYS A 398 19.73 17.71 -19.91
N MET A 399 19.35 16.50 -20.33
CA MET A 399 20.12 15.73 -21.31
C MET A 399 20.24 16.47 -22.64
N ARG A 400 19.13 16.98 -23.19
CA ARG A 400 19.11 17.69 -24.48
C ARG A 400 19.78 19.07 -24.45
N ALA A 401 19.95 19.65 -23.26
CA ALA A 401 20.71 20.88 -23.07
C ALA A 401 22.20 20.63 -22.80
N ALA A 402 22.56 19.43 -22.35
CA ALA A 402 23.94 18.98 -22.28
C ALA A 402 24.37 18.43 -23.66
N GLU A 403 25.62 18.67 -24.04
CA GLU A 403 26.18 18.07 -25.25
C GLU A 403 26.63 16.64 -24.93
N GLY A 404 25.96 15.64 -25.53
CA GLY A 404 26.39 14.24 -25.47
C GLY A 404 25.39 13.24 -24.87
N PRO A 405 24.87 13.41 -23.64
CA PRO A 405 24.14 12.35 -22.95
C PRO A 405 22.87 11.89 -23.67
N GLN A 406 22.81 10.61 -24.03
CA GLN A 406 21.57 9.97 -24.55
C GLN A 406 20.91 9.02 -23.54
N LEU A 407 21.49 8.87 -22.35
CA LEU A 407 20.92 8.14 -21.22
C LEU A 407 20.93 9.01 -19.98
N GLY A 408 19.76 9.19 -19.39
CA GLY A 408 19.55 9.92 -18.15
C GLY A 408 18.94 9.05 -17.07
N GLY A 409 19.25 9.31 -15.81
CA GLY A 409 18.68 8.56 -14.70
C GLY A 409 18.75 9.28 -13.37
N VAL A 410 18.37 8.56 -12.33
CA VAL A 410 18.18 9.07 -10.98
C VAL A 410 19.22 8.48 -10.02
N TYR A 411 19.22 8.94 -8.78
CA TYR A 411 20.09 8.37 -7.77
C TYR A 411 19.73 6.88 -7.53
N PRO A 412 20.71 5.95 -7.52
CA PRO A 412 20.45 4.50 -7.53
C PRO A 412 20.03 3.94 -6.16
N SER A 413 19.74 4.78 -5.17
CA SER A 413 19.42 4.39 -3.81
C SER A 413 18.30 5.27 -3.26
N GLY A 414 17.47 4.71 -2.37
CA GLY A 414 16.45 5.47 -1.65
C GLY A 414 17.02 6.43 -0.57
N ASN A 415 18.34 6.46 -0.38
CA ASN A 415 18.97 7.33 0.62
C ASN A 415 19.25 8.74 0.03
N ALA A 416 18.27 9.63 0.19
CA ALA A 416 18.33 11.02 -0.27
C ALA A 416 19.55 11.79 0.28
N SER A 417 19.97 11.51 1.52
CA SER A 417 21.11 12.18 2.15
C SER A 417 22.41 11.89 1.41
N PHE A 418 22.66 10.64 0.99
CA PHE A 418 23.82 10.35 0.14
C PHE A 418 23.69 10.96 -1.25
N GLY A 419 22.47 11.08 -1.78
CA GLY A 419 22.19 11.85 -2.98
C GLY A 419 22.73 13.27 -2.86
N LEU A 420 22.33 13.98 -1.80
CA LEU A 420 22.73 15.37 -1.49
C LEU A 420 24.25 15.58 -1.31
N LEU A 421 24.98 14.54 -0.88
CA LEU A 421 26.44 14.57 -0.74
C LEU A 421 27.20 14.36 -2.05
N CYS A 422 26.50 13.99 -3.12
CA CYS A 422 27.06 13.97 -4.47
C CYS A 422 26.75 15.29 -5.17
N ASP A 423 27.51 15.64 -6.20
CA ASP A 423 27.16 16.72 -7.13
C ASP A 423 25.72 16.54 -7.64
N ALA A 424 25.00 17.62 -7.90
CA ALA A 424 23.61 17.51 -8.37
C ALA A 424 23.48 16.67 -9.66
N ILE A 425 24.48 16.76 -10.54
CA ILE A 425 24.57 16.03 -11.80
C ILE A 425 25.89 15.26 -11.86
N SER A 426 25.86 14.02 -12.34
CA SER A 426 27.08 13.25 -12.65
C SER A 426 27.04 12.73 -14.08
N THR A 427 28.15 12.86 -14.80
CA THR A 427 28.23 12.56 -16.25
C THR A 427 28.86 11.21 -16.59
N GLU A 428 29.53 10.57 -15.63
CA GLU A 428 30.19 9.26 -15.80
C GLU A 428 29.66 8.19 -14.82
N ALA A 429 28.49 8.45 -14.22
CA ALA A 429 27.98 7.64 -13.14
C ALA A 429 27.05 6.51 -13.61
N PHE A 430 27.00 5.43 -12.83
CA PHE A 430 26.08 4.32 -13.03
C PHE A 430 24.61 4.77 -13.03
N ILE A 431 23.85 4.36 -14.06
CA ILE A 431 22.39 4.56 -14.18
C ILE A 431 21.68 3.23 -13.88
N LEU A 432 20.94 3.20 -12.76
CA LEU A 432 20.18 2.03 -12.34
C LEU A 432 18.95 1.83 -13.24
N GLY A 433 18.64 0.57 -13.57
CA GLY A 433 17.52 0.22 -14.44
C GLY A 433 16.10 0.39 -13.87
N ASP A 434 15.95 1.02 -12.69
CA ASP A 434 14.65 1.24 -12.05
C ASP A 434 13.87 2.40 -12.63
N PHE A 435 14.52 3.51 -12.96
CA PHE A 435 13.90 4.65 -13.61
C PHE A 435 14.95 5.41 -14.42
N PHE A 436 14.81 5.38 -15.75
CA PHE A 436 15.73 6.08 -16.64
C PHE A 436 15.01 6.61 -17.89
N VAL A 437 15.64 7.59 -18.52
CA VAL A 437 15.23 8.17 -19.80
C VAL A 437 16.30 7.88 -20.83
N HIS A 438 15.89 7.37 -21.97
CA HIS A 438 16.76 7.10 -23.12
C HIS A 438 16.22 7.89 -24.31
N ASP A 439 17.03 8.78 -24.87
CA ASP A 439 16.65 9.61 -26.02
C ASP A 439 17.05 8.89 -27.33
N ASP A 440 17.65 9.57 -28.30
CA ASP A 440 17.97 9.00 -29.61
C ASP A 440 19.33 8.29 -29.61
N SER A 441 19.35 7.03 -29.18
CA SER A 441 20.56 6.22 -29.10
C SER A 441 20.39 4.81 -29.70
N PRO A 442 21.43 4.30 -30.41
CA PRO A 442 21.41 2.94 -30.94
C PRO A 442 21.76 1.88 -29.88
N CYS A 443 22.21 2.29 -28.68
CA CYS A 443 22.62 1.35 -27.64
C CYS A 443 21.45 0.46 -27.20
N ARG A 444 21.70 -0.84 -27.03
CA ARG A 444 20.72 -1.83 -26.57
C ARG A 444 21.32 -2.62 -25.42
N PHE A 445 20.47 -3.23 -24.60
CA PHE A 445 20.92 -4.12 -23.56
C PHE A 445 21.44 -5.42 -24.17
N ASP A 446 22.55 -5.94 -23.65
CA ASP A 446 23.11 -7.22 -24.03
C ASP A 446 22.30 -8.36 -23.41
N GLU A 447 21.58 -9.12 -24.23
CA GLU A 447 20.70 -10.21 -23.78
C GLU A 447 21.48 -11.41 -23.20
N SER A 448 22.80 -11.48 -23.40
CA SER A 448 23.63 -12.47 -22.69
C SER A 448 23.85 -12.12 -21.21
N ILE A 449 23.63 -10.86 -20.83
CA ILE A 449 23.72 -10.36 -19.46
C ILE A 449 22.34 -10.42 -18.81
N THR A 450 22.18 -11.41 -17.95
CA THR A 450 20.91 -11.72 -17.25
C THR A 450 20.72 -10.99 -15.93
N LEU A 451 21.81 -10.43 -15.39
CA LEU A 451 21.87 -9.62 -14.17
C LEU A 451 22.93 -8.54 -14.39
N LYS A 452 22.75 -7.35 -13.82
CA LYS A 452 23.70 -6.22 -13.99
C LYS A 452 23.72 -5.68 -15.42
N GLU A 453 22.64 -5.89 -16.16
CA GLU A 453 22.43 -5.42 -17.53
C GLU A 453 22.40 -3.89 -17.63
N ASP A 454 22.02 -3.21 -16.55
CA ASP A 454 22.05 -1.75 -16.39
C ASP A 454 23.48 -1.19 -16.33
N TYR A 455 24.43 -1.91 -15.72
CA TYR A 455 25.84 -1.53 -15.73
C TYR A 455 26.41 -1.59 -17.15
N ASP A 456 26.13 -2.67 -17.88
CA ASP A 456 26.54 -2.82 -19.28
C ASP A 456 25.93 -1.74 -20.17
N PHE A 457 24.64 -1.47 -19.99
CA PHE A 457 23.91 -0.46 -20.74
C PHE A 457 24.44 0.95 -20.48
N THR A 458 24.80 1.26 -19.23
CA THR A 458 25.46 2.53 -18.88
C THR A 458 26.82 2.64 -19.56
N CYS A 459 27.66 1.60 -19.47
CA CYS A 459 28.99 1.60 -20.12
C CYS A 459 28.89 1.73 -21.64
N SER A 460 27.88 1.12 -22.26
CA SER A 460 27.63 1.26 -23.70
C SER A 460 27.34 2.70 -24.10
N HIS A 461 26.57 3.44 -23.29
CA HIS A 461 26.31 4.86 -23.54
C HIS A 461 27.55 5.73 -23.30
N LEU A 462 28.31 5.46 -22.24
CA LEU A 462 29.56 6.18 -21.99
C LEU A 462 30.59 5.97 -23.10
N GLN A 463 30.68 4.75 -23.64
CA GLN A 463 31.54 4.47 -24.77
C GLN A 463 31.05 5.18 -26.05
N ARG A 464 29.74 5.13 -26.33
CA ARG A 464 29.16 5.64 -27.58
C ARG A 464 29.08 7.17 -27.62
N HIS A 465 28.69 7.79 -26.50
CA HIS A 465 28.32 9.20 -26.43
C HIS A 465 29.23 10.03 -25.52
N GLY A 466 30.23 9.39 -24.89
CA GLY A 466 31.18 10.04 -23.99
C GLY A 466 30.62 10.41 -22.61
N SER A 467 29.29 10.43 -22.44
CA SER A 467 28.65 10.81 -21.19
C SER A 467 27.26 10.19 -21.02
N VAL A 468 26.80 10.15 -19.78
CA VAL A 468 25.41 9.93 -19.36
C VAL A 468 24.98 11.11 -18.48
N LEU A 469 23.75 11.15 -17.99
CA LEU A 469 23.29 12.19 -17.06
C LEU A 469 22.57 11.58 -15.87
N ARG A 470 23.20 11.55 -14.70
CA ARG A 470 22.52 11.15 -13.47
C ARG A 470 22.16 12.38 -12.64
N CYS A 471 20.87 12.56 -12.35
CA CYS A 471 20.42 13.54 -11.38
C CYS A 471 20.41 12.92 -9.98
N ASN A 472 21.37 13.31 -9.14
CA ASN A 472 21.49 12.80 -7.76
C ASN A 472 20.49 13.45 -6.79
N ARG A 473 19.62 14.35 -7.29
CA ARG A 473 18.56 15.04 -6.53
C ARG A 473 17.18 14.40 -6.71
N ILE A 474 17.02 13.54 -7.73
CA ILE A 474 15.80 12.74 -7.88
C ILE A 474 16.02 11.39 -7.22
N ILE A 475 15.14 11.05 -6.30
CA ILE A 475 15.15 9.79 -5.54
C ILE A 475 13.89 9.01 -5.90
N VAL A 476 14.09 7.73 -6.23
CA VAL A 476 12.99 6.78 -6.44
C VAL A 476 13.01 5.73 -5.33
N HIS A 477 11.82 5.44 -4.80
CA HIS A 477 11.64 4.46 -3.74
C HIS A 477 11.11 3.16 -4.33
N ALA A 478 12.02 2.31 -4.82
CA ALA A 478 11.72 1.00 -5.40
C ALA A 478 11.99 -0.14 -4.39
N SER A 479 11.33 -1.27 -4.57
CA SER A 479 11.53 -2.49 -3.75
C SER A 479 12.20 -3.62 -4.56
N HIS A 480 13.10 -3.26 -5.47
CA HIS A 480 13.66 -4.18 -6.47
C HIS A 480 14.55 -5.30 -5.88
N GLU A 481 15.11 -5.13 -4.68
CA GLU A 481 15.99 -6.15 -4.06
C GLU A 481 15.23 -7.29 -3.39
N THR A 482 14.00 -7.02 -2.92
CA THR A 482 13.22 -7.95 -2.08
C THR A 482 11.98 -8.49 -2.77
N ASN A 483 11.54 -7.86 -3.87
CA ASN A 483 10.33 -8.27 -4.55
C ASN A 483 10.51 -9.58 -5.32
N PRO A 484 9.52 -10.49 -5.28
CA PRO A 484 9.53 -11.71 -6.07
C PRO A 484 9.53 -11.40 -7.58
N GLY A 485 10.07 -12.34 -8.37
CA GLY A 485 10.18 -12.23 -9.83
C GLY A 485 11.43 -11.48 -10.31
N GLY A 486 11.45 -11.15 -11.60
CA GLY A 486 12.52 -10.37 -12.23
C GLY A 486 13.94 -10.88 -11.95
N ALA A 487 14.84 -9.96 -11.59
CA ALA A 487 16.23 -10.26 -11.25
C ALA A 487 16.34 -11.19 -10.02
N VAL A 488 15.43 -11.08 -9.05
CA VAL A 488 15.43 -11.93 -7.84
C VAL A 488 15.21 -13.40 -8.19
N ALA A 489 14.36 -13.69 -9.18
CA ALA A 489 14.13 -15.06 -9.65
C ALA A 489 15.34 -15.69 -10.35
N VAL A 490 16.28 -14.86 -10.86
CA VAL A 490 17.51 -15.30 -11.53
C VAL A 490 18.67 -15.48 -10.54
N ARG A 491 18.62 -14.81 -9.38
CA ARG A 491 19.66 -14.89 -8.36
C ARG A 491 19.65 -16.25 -7.68
N ASP A 492 20.79 -16.93 -7.72
CA ASP A 492 21.01 -18.10 -6.88
C ASP A 492 21.48 -17.69 -5.48
N LYS A 493 21.10 -18.46 -4.45
CA LYS A 493 21.49 -18.19 -3.06
C LYS A 493 23.02 -18.14 -2.85
N LYS A 494 23.80 -18.76 -3.73
CA LYS A 494 25.26 -18.79 -3.63
C LYS A 494 25.92 -17.64 -4.38
N GLY A 495 25.19 -16.82 -5.14
CA GLY A 495 25.72 -15.71 -5.94
C GLY A 495 26.53 -16.13 -7.17
N LYS A 496 26.41 -17.38 -7.64
CA LYS A 496 27.09 -17.89 -8.84
C LYS A 496 26.74 -17.05 -10.08
N LYS A 497 25.46 -16.74 -10.28
CA LYS A 497 24.99 -15.99 -11.45
C LYS A 497 25.44 -14.54 -11.41
N GLU A 498 25.45 -13.92 -10.24
CA GLU A 498 26.02 -12.57 -10.06
C GLU A 498 27.51 -12.54 -10.44
N ARG A 499 28.31 -13.49 -9.93
CA ARG A 499 29.73 -13.61 -10.30
C ARG A 499 29.95 -13.84 -11.79
N GLU A 500 29.13 -14.67 -12.42
CA GLU A 500 29.17 -14.93 -13.87
C GLU A 500 28.97 -13.64 -14.68
N ASN A 501 27.92 -12.87 -14.37
CA ASN A 501 27.64 -11.60 -15.05
C ASN A 501 28.72 -10.55 -14.75
N ILE A 502 29.25 -10.48 -13.52
CA ILE A 502 30.41 -9.64 -13.19
C ILE A 502 31.64 -10.04 -14.01
N GLY A 503 31.85 -11.33 -14.25
CA GLY A 503 32.91 -11.84 -15.13
C GLY A 503 32.74 -11.38 -16.57
N ILE A 504 31.50 -11.39 -17.10
CA ILE A 504 31.18 -10.85 -18.43
C ILE A 504 31.50 -9.35 -18.46
N LEU A 505 31.00 -8.57 -17.49
CA LEU A 505 31.23 -7.13 -17.39
C LEU A 505 32.73 -6.79 -17.37
N ARG A 506 33.54 -7.51 -16.59
CA ARG A 506 35.00 -7.28 -16.53
C ARG A 506 35.72 -7.58 -17.83
N ARG A 507 35.28 -8.59 -18.58
CA ARG A 507 35.85 -8.91 -19.89
C ARG A 507 35.45 -7.88 -20.94
N LYS A 508 34.19 -7.45 -20.93
CA LYS A 508 33.63 -6.48 -21.87
C LYS A 508 34.15 -5.06 -21.60
N TRP A 509 34.34 -4.71 -20.33
CA TRP A 509 34.76 -3.38 -19.86
C TRP A 509 35.99 -3.45 -18.93
N PRO A 510 37.19 -3.76 -19.46
CA PRO A 510 38.39 -3.91 -18.64
C PRO A 510 38.72 -2.67 -17.81
N GLY A 511 38.98 -2.86 -16.51
CA GLY A 511 39.33 -1.79 -15.56
C GLY A 511 38.15 -1.02 -14.94
N VAL A 512 36.96 -1.08 -15.55
CA VAL A 512 35.78 -0.30 -15.10
C VAL A 512 35.19 -0.82 -13.79
N PHE A 513 35.18 -2.14 -13.57
CA PHE A 513 34.46 -2.77 -12.46
C PHE A 513 35.37 -3.26 -11.35
N LYS A 514 35.25 -2.63 -10.16
CA LYS A 514 35.98 -3.01 -8.94
C LYS A 514 35.05 -3.77 -7.98
N PRO A 515 35.53 -4.76 -7.21
CA PRO A 515 34.74 -5.39 -6.15
C PRO A 515 34.19 -4.36 -5.17
N HIS A 516 33.00 -4.59 -4.61
CA HIS A 516 32.45 -3.72 -3.58
C HIS A 516 33.13 -4.01 -2.23
N GLY A 517 33.80 -3.02 -1.63
CA GLY A 517 34.65 -3.22 -0.45
C GLY A 517 33.94 -3.84 0.78
N THR A 518 32.65 -3.56 0.97
CA THR A 518 31.87 -4.05 2.13
C THR A 518 30.79 -5.08 1.79
N ARG A 519 30.53 -5.36 0.51
CA ARG A 519 29.37 -6.18 0.07
C ARG A 519 29.77 -7.44 -0.69
N GLY A 520 31.04 -7.85 -0.55
CA GLY A 520 31.55 -9.09 -1.11
C GLY A 520 31.74 -9.06 -2.63
N ASP A 521 31.85 -10.24 -3.21
CA ASP A 521 32.17 -10.50 -4.62
C ASP A 521 30.95 -10.53 -5.55
N THR A 522 29.74 -10.44 -5.00
CA THR A 522 28.47 -10.40 -5.75
C THR A 522 28.01 -8.98 -6.07
N GLN A 523 28.78 -7.96 -5.68
CA GLN A 523 28.52 -6.57 -6.01
C GLN A 523 29.78 -5.87 -6.52
N VAL A 524 29.59 -4.90 -7.40
CA VAL A 524 30.66 -4.14 -8.03
C VAL A 524 30.41 -2.64 -7.92
N ARG A 525 31.51 -1.88 -7.88
CA ARG A 525 31.52 -0.44 -8.11
C ARG A 525 32.00 -0.18 -9.54
N MET A 526 31.20 0.57 -10.29
CA MET A 526 31.57 1.08 -11.61
C MET A 526 32.42 2.34 -11.43
N VAL A 527 33.58 2.39 -12.10
CA VAL A 527 34.49 3.54 -12.12
C VAL A 527 34.96 3.74 -13.55
N TRP A 528 34.24 4.57 -14.32
CA TRP A 528 34.48 4.74 -15.75
C TRP A 528 35.88 5.26 -16.09
N SER A 529 36.39 6.19 -15.28
CA SER A 529 37.75 6.74 -15.41
C SER A 529 38.87 5.71 -15.21
N SER A 530 38.56 4.52 -14.67
CA SER A 530 39.52 3.41 -14.55
C SER A 530 39.54 2.48 -15.76
N ARG A 531 38.82 2.80 -16.84
CA ARG A 531 38.85 1.98 -18.06
C ARG A 531 40.27 1.87 -18.61
N GLN A 532 40.64 0.68 -19.06
CA GLN A 532 41.87 0.49 -19.82
C GLN A 532 41.56 0.89 -21.27
N ASN A 533 42.23 1.94 -21.77
CA ASN A 533 42.17 2.28 -23.18
C ASN A 533 42.71 1.06 -23.96
N LYS A 534 41.87 0.48 -24.82
CA LYS A 534 42.32 -0.46 -25.83
C LYS A 534 42.65 0.30 -27.10
#